data_AF-A0A7C9EWC3-F1
#
_entry.id   AF-A0A7C9EWC3-F1
#
_cell.length_a   1.000
_cell.length_b   1.000
_cell.length_c   1.000
_cell.angle_alpha   90.00
_cell.angle_beta   90.00
_cell.angle_gamma   90.00
#
_symmetry.space_group_name_H-M   'P 1'
#
loop_
_entity.id
_entity.type
_entity.pdbx_description
1 polymer ?
#
loop_
_entity_poly.entity_id
_entity_poly.type
_entity_poly.pdbx_seq_one_letter_code
_entity_poly.pdbx_strand_id
1 'polypeptide(L)'
;ASPGTSEVTIAAPLYLKLRGAFENGKGTQEMKAAQLARILKADRAGRVSRDAFISFLLNLDRDLEDLVFIKSLHVKVKFNIRNHPKADNSRDIILTDSSIDVNVSLD
;
A
#
# COMPACT_ATOMS: atom_id res chain seq x y z
N ALA A 1 -15.67 18.37 27.44
CA ALA A 1 -14.47 17.59 27.03
C ALA A 1 -13.99 18.15 25.69
N SER A 2 -12.71 18.52 25.56
CA SER A 2 -12.13 18.87 24.25
C SER A 2 -11.92 17.58 23.45
N PRO A 3 -12.58 17.32 22.32
CA PRO A 3 -12.33 16.10 21.57
C PRO A 3 -10.86 16.10 21.12
N GLY A 4 -10.05 15.21 21.67
CA GLY A 4 -8.70 15.00 21.21
C GLY A 4 -8.77 14.20 19.91
N THR A 5 -8.30 14.79 18.81
CA THR A 5 -8.06 14.05 17.58
C THR A 5 -6.57 13.79 17.46
N SER A 6 -6.18 12.54 17.26
CA SER A 6 -4.82 12.18 16.89
C SER A 6 -4.82 11.45 15.55
N GLU A 7 -3.70 11.55 14.85
CA GLU A 7 -3.53 10.93 13.54
C GLU A 7 -2.15 10.27 13.48
N VAL A 8 -2.11 9.07 12.91
CA VAL A 8 -0.87 8.35 12.61
C VAL A 8 -0.83 8.11 11.11
N THR A 9 0.27 8.51 10.48
CA THR A 9 0.55 8.21 9.08
C THR A 9 1.70 7.21 9.00
N ILE A 10 1.43 6.06 8.39
CA ILE A 10 2.43 5.02 8.10
C ILE A 10 2.73 5.09 6.60
N ALA A 11 3.97 5.41 6.27
CA ALA A 11 4.47 5.43 4.90
C ALA A 11 5.60 4.42 4.76
N ALA A 12 5.47 3.47 3.83
CA ALA A 12 6.47 2.44 3.60
C ALA A 12 6.61 2.10 2.11
N PRO A 13 7.85 1.90 1.60
CA PRO A 13 8.05 1.32 0.27
C PRO A 13 7.86 -0.20 0.34
N LEU A 14 6.91 -0.73 -0.43
CA LEU A 14 6.75 -2.16 -0.62
C LEU A 14 7.56 -2.60 -1.84
N TYR A 15 8.57 -3.44 -1.62
CA TYR A 15 9.34 -4.09 -2.67
C TYR A 15 8.65 -5.39 -3.05
N LEU A 16 8.17 -5.46 -4.28
CA LEU A 16 7.32 -6.54 -4.75
C LEU A 16 7.98 -7.20 -5.96
N LYS A 17 7.96 -8.53 -5.97
CA LYS A 17 8.41 -9.37 -7.07
C LYS A 17 7.27 -10.30 -7.44
N LEU A 18 7.06 -10.52 -8.74
CA LEU A 18 6.07 -11.49 -9.16
C LEU A 18 6.54 -12.89 -8.76
N ARG A 19 5.79 -13.57 -7.89
CA ARG A 19 6.08 -14.95 -7.46
C ARG A 19 4.78 -15.75 -7.54
N GLY A 20 4.84 -16.99 -8.01
CA GLY A 20 3.75 -17.95 -7.81
C GLY A 20 2.60 -17.98 -8.82
N ALA A 21 2.19 -16.84 -9.42
CA ALA A 21 1.04 -16.84 -10.33
C ALA A 21 1.25 -17.68 -11.60
N PHE A 22 2.51 -17.99 -11.93
CA PHE A 22 2.91 -18.79 -13.07
C PHE A 22 3.80 -19.95 -12.66
N GLU A 23 3.66 -20.49 -11.44
CA GLU A 23 4.47 -21.58 -10.88
C GLU A 23 4.55 -22.84 -11.76
N ASN A 24 3.67 -22.97 -12.76
CA ASN A 24 3.70 -24.04 -13.75
C ASN A 24 4.33 -23.63 -15.11
N GLY A 25 4.99 -22.48 -15.21
CA GLY A 25 5.61 -21.96 -16.43
C GLY A 25 4.63 -21.60 -17.56
N LYS A 26 3.32 -21.56 -17.30
CA LYS A 26 2.27 -21.40 -18.32
C LYS A 26 1.84 -19.95 -18.59
N GLY A 27 2.41 -18.98 -17.88
CA GLY A 27 2.11 -17.57 -18.07
C GLY A 27 2.82 -16.98 -19.26
N THR A 28 2.09 -16.54 -20.27
CA THR A 28 2.70 -15.71 -21.31
C THR A 28 3.15 -14.37 -20.70
N GLN A 29 4.11 -13.72 -21.35
CA GLN A 29 4.57 -12.37 -20.98
C GLN A 29 3.40 -11.37 -20.87
N GLU A 30 2.36 -11.53 -21.69
CA GLU A 30 1.12 -10.74 -21.65
C GLU A 30 0.33 -10.95 -20.37
N MET A 31 0.22 -12.19 -19.89
CA MET A 31 -0.45 -12.47 -18.61
C MET A 31 0.30 -11.85 -17.44
N LYS A 32 1.65 -11.95 -17.45
CA LYS A 32 2.52 -11.31 -16.46
C LYS A 32 2.35 -9.79 -16.48
N ALA A 33 2.38 -9.17 -17.66
CA ALA A 33 2.21 -7.74 -17.85
C ALA A 33 0.84 -7.25 -17.39
N ALA A 34 -0.23 -7.97 -17.73
CA ALA A 34 -1.59 -7.65 -17.32
C ALA A 34 -1.75 -7.72 -15.79
N GLN A 35 -1.15 -8.72 -15.14
CA GLN A 35 -1.17 -8.85 -13.68
C GLN A 35 -0.40 -7.72 -12.99
N LEU A 36 0.80 -7.38 -13.47
CA LEU A 36 1.56 -6.22 -12.98
C LEU A 36 0.77 -4.91 -13.14
N ALA A 37 0.17 -4.70 -14.32
CA ALA A 37 -0.68 -3.55 -14.56
C ALA A 37 -1.91 -3.54 -13.63
N ARG A 38 -2.45 -4.70 -13.27
CA ARG A 38 -3.51 -4.81 -12.26
C ARG A 38 -3.04 -4.34 -10.89
N ILE A 39 -1.90 -4.82 -10.42
CA ILE A 39 -1.36 -4.53 -9.07
C ILE A 39 -0.89 -3.07 -8.94
N LEU A 40 -0.24 -2.55 -9.99
CA LEU A 40 0.42 -1.23 -9.98
C LEU A 40 -0.48 -0.09 -10.44
N LYS A 41 -1.46 -0.36 -11.31
CA LYS A 41 -2.38 0.65 -11.88
C LYS A 41 -3.84 0.35 -11.52
N ALA A 42 -4.09 -0.20 -10.33
CA ALA A 42 -5.41 -0.67 -9.90
C ALA A 42 -6.52 0.41 -9.93
N ASP A 43 -6.19 1.69 -9.68
CA ASP A 43 -7.23 2.61 -9.17
C ASP A 43 -7.22 4.06 -9.70
N ARG A 44 -6.25 4.48 -10.53
CA ARG A 44 -6.16 5.90 -10.97
C ARG A 44 -5.84 6.12 -12.43
N ALA A 45 -5.60 5.06 -13.17
CA ALA A 45 -5.09 5.13 -14.52
C ALA A 45 -6.21 4.64 -15.44
N GLY A 46 -6.85 5.54 -16.20
CA GLY A 46 -7.89 5.15 -17.17
C GLY A 46 -7.41 4.07 -18.14
N ARG A 47 -8.33 3.34 -18.78
CA ARG A 47 -8.03 2.17 -19.64
C ARG A 47 -6.83 2.36 -20.57
N VAL A 48 -6.73 3.51 -21.24
CA VAL A 48 -5.63 3.89 -22.13
C VAL A 48 -4.25 3.85 -21.44
N SER A 49 -4.17 4.33 -20.21
CA SER A 49 -2.92 4.34 -19.44
C SER A 49 -2.53 2.96 -18.90
N ARG A 50 -3.50 2.04 -18.77
CA ARG A 50 -3.25 0.64 -18.44
C ARG A 50 -2.67 -0.09 -19.64
N ASP A 51 -3.26 0.08 -20.82
CA ASP A 51 -2.80 -0.57 -22.05
C ASP A 51 -1.39 -0.09 -22.43
N ALA A 52 -1.13 1.22 -22.34
CA ALA A 52 0.23 1.75 -22.55
C ALA A 52 1.26 1.20 -21.55
N PHE A 53 0.86 0.97 -20.30
CA PHE A 53 1.73 0.36 -19.29
C PHE A 53 2.00 -1.12 -19.58
N ILE A 54 1.00 -1.87 -20.05
CA ILE A 54 1.18 -3.26 -20.51
C ILE A 54 2.14 -3.29 -21.70
N SER A 55 1.95 -2.43 -22.71
CA SER A 55 2.87 -2.34 -23.86
C SER A 55 4.28 -1.98 -23.43
N PHE A 56 4.44 -1.08 -22.45
CA PHE A 56 5.75 -0.77 -21.87
C PHE A 56 6.39 -2.01 -21.24
N LEU A 57 5.66 -2.77 -20.43
CA LEU A 57 6.16 -3.99 -19.79
C LEU A 57 6.58 -5.05 -20.82
N LEU A 58 5.78 -5.23 -21.88
CA LEU A 58 6.06 -6.20 -22.95
C LEU A 58 7.28 -5.85 -23.80
N ASN A 59 7.64 -4.57 -23.88
CA ASN A 59 8.82 -4.09 -24.59
C ASN A 59 10.11 -4.17 -23.74
N LEU A 60 10.01 -4.59 -22.48
CA LEU A 60 11.21 -4.83 -21.68
C LEU A 60 11.89 -6.11 -22.18
N ASP A 61 13.16 -6.01 -22.53
CA ASP A 61 14.02 -7.14 -22.91
C ASP A 61 14.45 -7.96 -21.68
N ARG A 62 13.50 -8.29 -20.80
CA ARG A 62 13.70 -9.02 -19.53
C ARG A 62 12.44 -9.80 -19.17
N ASP A 63 12.60 -10.90 -18.43
CA ASP A 63 11.47 -11.56 -17.81
C ASP A 63 10.84 -10.65 -16.75
N LEU A 64 9.53 -10.47 -16.82
CA LEU A 64 8.77 -9.71 -15.82
C LEU A 64 8.81 -10.35 -14.43
N GLU A 65 9.14 -11.64 -14.33
CA GLU A 65 9.39 -12.30 -13.05
C GLU A 65 10.67 -11.83 -12.36
N ASP A 66 11.68 -11.36 -13.11
CA ASP A 66 12.93 -10.85 -12.53
C ASP A 66 12.82 -9.39 -12.07
N LEU A 67 11.72 -8.72 -12.40
CA LEU A 67 11.50 -7.34 -12.01
C LEU A 67 11.09 -7.25 -10.54
N VAL A 68 11.77 -6.35 -9.82
CA VAL A 68 11.33 -5.85 -8.53
C VAL A 68 10.71 -4.47 -8.74
N PHE A 69 9.46 -4.31 -8.35
CA PHE A 69 8.75 -3.04 -8.42
C PHE A 69 8.49 -2.49 -7.03
N ILE A 70 8.49 -1.16 -6.91
CA ILE A 70 8.25 -0.46 -5.66
C ILE A 70 6.83 0.10 -5.68
N LYS A 71 6.01 -0.26 -4.69
CA LYS A 71 4.69 0.32 -4.47
C LYS A 71 4.70 1.08 -3.15
N SER A 72 4.34 2.37 -3.17
CA SER A 72 4.20 3.15 -1.94
C SER A 72 2.93 2.70 -1.19
N LEU A 73 3.10 2.33 0.07
CA LEU A 73 2.03 2.11 1.03
C LEU A 73 1.86 3.37 1.87
N HIS A 74 0.67 3.97 1.81
CA HIS A 74 0.26 5.07 2.69
C HIS A 74 -0.98 4.65 3.45
N VAL A 75 -0.84 4.45 4.77
CA VAL A 75 -1.95 4.17 5.67
C VAL A 75 -2.11 5.36 6.60
N LYS A 76 -3.32 5.93 6.63
CA LYS A 76 -3.69 7.04 7.53
C LYS A 76 -4.71 6.53 8.52
N VAL A 77 -4.33 6.48 9.79
CA VAL A 77 -5.19 6.06 10.90
C VAL A 77 -5.59 7.28 11.70
N LYS A 78 -6.89 7.56 11.76
CA LYS A 78 -7.45 8.70 12.50
C LYS A 78 -8.15 8.21 13.76
N PHE A 79 -7.75 8.75 14.90
CA PHE A 79 -8.35 8.46 16.20
C PHE A 79 -9.27 9.61 16.60
N ASN A 80 -10.54 9.29 16.84
CA ASN A 80 -11.51 10.22 17.40
C ASN A 80 -11.78 9.83 18.86
N ILE A 81 -11.08 10.48 19.80
CA ILE A 81 -11.16 10.12 21.22
C ILE A 81 -12.28 10.92 21.89
N ARG A 82 -13.40 10.25 22.18
CA ARG A 82 -14.59 10.89 22.80
C ARG A 82 -14.36 11.24 24.27
N ASN A 83 -13.75 10.33 25.02
CA ASN A 83 -13.45 10.48 26.45
C ASN A 83 -11.94 10.39 26.66
N HIS A 84 -11.21 11.44 26.31
CA HIS A 84 -9.78 11.49 26.63
C HIS A 84 -9.65 11.68 28.15
N PRO A 85 -8.70 10.97 28.80
CA PRO A 85 -8.39 11.24 30.19
C PRO A 85 -7.97 12.70 30.31
N LYS A 86 -8.52 13.40 31.31
CA LYS A 86 -8.31 14.83 31.55
C LYS A 86 -7.60 14.96 32.89
N ALA A 87 -6.49 15.68 32.93
CA ALA A 87 -5.82 15.98 34.18
C ALA A 87 -6.65 16.99 35.00
N ASP A 88 -6.52 16.95 36.33
CA ASP A 88 -7.21 17.87 37.24
C ASP A 88 -6.80 19.34 36.98
N ASN A 89 -5.59 19.55 36.45
CA ASN A 89 -5.12 20.83 35.98
C ASN A 89 -5.00 20.83 34.44
N SER A 90 -5.09 21.99 33.80
CA SER A 90 -5.12 22.11 32.33
C SER A 90 -3.74 22.04 31.65
N ARG A 91 -2.68 21.67 32.39
CA ARG A 91 -1.29 21.72 31.91
C ARG A 91 -0.56 20.38 31.93
N ASP A 92 -1.11 19.36 32.56
CA ASP A 92 -0.46 18.06 32.62
C ASP A 92 -0.65 17.25 31.32
N ILE A 93 0.46 16.73 30.81
CA ILE A 93 0.48 15.78 29.69
C ILE A 93 0.19 14.40 30.28
N ILE A 94 -0.93 13.79 29.90
CA ILE A 94 -1.24 12.41 30.26
C ILE A 94 -0.57 11.50 29.24
N LEU A 95 0.51 10.85 29.65
CA LEU A 95 1.14 9.80 28.87
C LEU A 95 0.29 8.53 28.98
N THR A 96 -0.20 8.05 27.84
CA THR A 96 -0.83 6.73 27.72
C THR A 96 0.05 5.86 26.86
N ASP A 97 0.59 4.79 27.43
CA ASP A 97 1.27 3.76 26.63
C ASP A 97 0.22 3.10 25.73
N SER A 98 0.35 3.31 24.43
CA SER A 98 -0.58 2.79 23.43
C SER A 98 0.22 2.26 22.26
N SER A 99 -0.08 1.03 21.85
CA SER A 99 0.48 0.40 20.66
C SER A 99 -0.60 0.22 19.60
N ILE A 100 -0.20 0.27 18.33
CA ILE A 100 -1.08 0.06 17.19
C ILE A 100 -0.36 -0.92 16.26
N ASP A 101 -0.96 -2.09 16.06
CA ASP A 101 -0.48 -3.08 15.09
C ASP A 101 -1.28 -2.95 13.79
N VAL A 102 -0.58 -2.65 12.70
CA VAL A 102 -1.17 -2.52 11.36
C VAL A 102 -0.65 -3.64 10.47
N ASN A 103 -1.52 -4.62 10.18
CA ASN A 103 -1.23 -5.69 9.24
C ASN A 103 -1.70 -5.29 7.83
N VAL A 104 -0.82 -5.41 6.84
CA VAL A 104 -1.11 -5.10 5.44
C VAL A 104 -0.91 -6.34 4.58
N SER A 105 -1.93 -6.70 3.80
CA SER A 105 -1.89 -7.75 2.78
C SER A 105 -2.05 -7.16 1.39
N LEU A 106 -1.56 -7.89 0.38
CA LEU A 106 -1.80 -7.60 -1.04
C LEU A 106 -2.74 -8.67 -1.58
N ASP A 107 -3.88 -8.24 -2.13
CA ASP A 107 -4.89 -9.11 -2.77
C ASP A 107 -4.61 -9.36 -4.26
#